data_AF-A0A1G6SI86-F1
#
_entry.id   AF-A0A1G6SI86-F1
#
_cell.length_a   1.000
_cell.length_b   1.000
_cell.length_c   1.000
_cell.angle_alpha   90.00
_cell.angle_beta   90.00
_cell.angle_gamma   90.00
#
_symmetry.space_group_name_H-M   'P 1'
#
loop_
_entity.id
_entity.type
_entity.pdbx_description
1 polymer ?
#
loop_
_entity_poly.entity_id
_entity_poly.type
_entity_poly.pdbx_seq_one_letter_code
_entity_poly.pdbx_strand_id
1 'polypeptide(L)'
;MRRVRIVLAELGPGERAQAVARDLRDAGAEVIYTGRLTGPAHVVGTALQEDADAIAVDEQREAVASLLSEQDAPDVEVLGFDTVLDWASEAGREARHGR
;
A
#
# COMPACT_ATOMS: atom_id res chain seq x y z
N MET A 1 17.89 6.04 -6.15
CA MET A 1 16.53 5.60 -6.50
C MET A 1 15.80 5.37 -5.19
N ARG A 2 14.64 6.00 -5.00
CA ARG A 2 13.80 5.79 -3.81
C ARG A 2 13.11 4.43 -3.95
N ARG A 3 13.04 3.64 -2.88
CA ARG A 3 12.25 2.40 -2.88
C ARG A 3 10.77 2.79 -2.89
N VAL A 4 9.95 2.01 -3.58
CA VAL A 4 8.48 2.17 -3.47
C VAL A 4 8.07 1.88 -2.03
N ARG A 5 7.28 2.77 -1.45
CA ARG A 5 6.78 2.70 -0.09
C ARG A 5 5.33 2.29 -0.09
N ILE A 6 5.03 1.25 0.67
CA ILE A 6 3.70 0.64 0.69
C ILE A 6 3.21 0.59 2.13
N VAL A 7 2.07 1.22 2.40
CA VAL A 7 1.31 0.96 3.62
C VAL A 7 0.45 -0.27 3.41
N LEU A 8 0.66 -1.30 4.22
CA LEU A 8 -0.06 -2.55 4.15
C LEU A 8 -0.87 -2.75 5.44
N ALA A 9 -2.18 -2.83 5.29
CA ALA A 9 -3.13 -2.94 6.40
C ALA A 9 -4.14 -4.07 6.16
N GLU A 10 -4.57 -4.70 7.26
CA GLU A 10 -5.69 -5.64 7.27
C GLU A 10 -6.96 -4.92 7.73
N LEU A 11 -7.96 -4.79 6.84
CA LEU A 11 -9.22 -4.05 7.04
C LEU A 11 -10.46 -4.95 7.09
N GLY A 12 -10.34 -6.13 7.70
CA GLY A 12 -11.41 -7.11 7.79
C GLY A 12 -10.87 -8.42 8.36
N PRO A 13 -11.67 -9.48 8.57
CA PRO A 13 -11.27 -10.70 9.26
C PRO A 13 -10.07 -11.47 8.68
N GLY A 14 -9.50 -11.06 7.55
CA GLY A 14 -8.30 -11.65 6.95
C GLY A 14 -7.07 -11.70 7.86
N GLU A 15 -6.10 -12.52 7.47
CA GLU A 15 -4.80 -12.70 8.16
C GLU A 15 -3.62 -12.70 7.17
N ARG A 16 -3.85 -12.28 5.92
CA ARG A 16 -2.89 -12.41 4.82
C ARG A 16 -1.85 -11.29 4.82
N ALA A 17 -2.15 -10.15 5.44
CA ALA A 17 -1.29 -8.97 5.40
C ALA A 17 0.16 -9.25 5.85
N GLN A 18 0.38 -10.07 6.89
CA GLN A 18 1.75 -10.37 7.32
C GLN A 18 2.57 -11.13 6.27
N ALA A 19 1.94 -12.09 5.57
CA ALA A 19 2.61 -12.87 4.54
C ALA A 19 2.96 -11.97 3.33
N VAL A 20 1.99 -11.18 2.87
CA VAL A 20 2.19 -10.21 1.79
C VAL A 20 3.28 -9.20 2.14
N ALA A 21 3.37 -8.77 3.41
CA ALA A 21 4.43 -7.87 3.87
C ALA A 21 5.83 -8.47 3.75
N ARG A 22 5.96 -9.80 3.91
CA ARG A 22 7.25 -10.49 3.75
C ARG A 22 7.63 -10.53 2.27
N ASP A 23 6.71 -10.97 1.42
CA ASP A 23 6.93 -11.06 -0.02
C ASP A 23 7.31 -9.71 -0.64
N LEU A 24 6.65 -8.62 -0.24
CA LEU A 24 6.97 -7.26 -0.70
C LEU A 24 8.36 -6.79 -0.26
N ARG A 25 8.77 -7.11 0.99
CA ARG A 25 10.12 -6.77 1.49
C ARG A 25 11.19 -7.57 0.77
N ASP A 26 10.93 -8.85 0.51
CA ASP A 26 11.83 -9.72 -0.24
C ASP A 26 11.99 -9.24 -1.70
N ALA A 27 10.93 -8.65 -2.28
CA ALA A 27 10.98 -7.96 -3.58
C ALA A 27 11.67 -6.58 -3.53
N GLY A 28 12.06 -6.10 -2.35
CA GLY A 28 12.83 -4.86 -2.16
C GLY A 28 12.00 -3.59 -1.96
N ALA A 29 10.69 -3.72 -1.75
CA ALA A 29 9.83 -2.60 -1.37
C ALA A 29 10.07 -2.17 0.08
N GLU A 30 9.82 -0.90 0.37
CA GLU A 30 9.74 -0.36 1.73
C GLU A 30 8.30 -0.57 2.25
N VAL A 31 8.12 -1.43 3.25
CA VAL A 31 6.78 -1.83 3.70
C VAL A 31 6.51 -1.33 5.11
N ILE A 32 5.55 -0.41 5.23
CA ILE A 32 4.93 0.00 6.48
C ILE A 32 3.78 -0.95 6.79
N TYR A 33 4.05 -1.97 7.60
CA TYR A 33 3.04 -2.93 8.03
C TYR A 33 2.34 -2.44 9.29
N THR A 34 1.05 -2.10 9.18
CA THR A 34 0.26 -1.58 10.30
C THR A 34 -0.44 -2.69 11.09
N GLY A 35 -0.44 -3.91 10.55
CA GLY A 35 -1.32 -4.98 11.04
C GLY A 35 -2.78 -4.64 10.81
N ARG A 36 -3.64 -5.07 11.75
CA ARG A 36 -5.07 -4.84 11.70
C ARG A 36 -5.41 -3.43 12.14
N LEU A 37 -6.11 -2.69 11.28
CA LEU A 37 -6.63 -1.37 11.60
C LEU A 37 -8.15 -1.40 11.73
N THR A 38 -8.68 -0.45 12.52
CA THR A 38 -10.10 -0.37 12.89
C THR A 38 -10.96 0.31 11.83
N GLY A 39 -10.36 0.94 10.81
CA GLY A 39 -11.13 1.50 9.69
C GLY A 39 -10.30 2.21 8.61
N PRO A 40 -10.92 2.53 7.46
CA PRO A 40 -10.26 3.13 6.29
C PRO A 40 -9.52 4.44 6.58
N ALA A 41 -10.09 5.31 7.41
CA ALA A 41 -9.50 6.62 7.72
C ALA A 41 -8.13 6.51 8.42
N HIS A 42 -7.94 5.50 9.27
CA HIS A 42 -6.63 5.25 9.90
C HIS A 42 -5.59 4.80 8.86
N VAL A 43 -5.98 3.95 7.90
CA VAL A 43 -5.08 3.50 6.83
C VAL A 43 -4.64 4.67 5.98
N VAL A 44 -5.59 5.52 5.56
CA VAL A 44 -5.26 6.71 4.76
C VAL A 44 -4.40 7.68 5.55
N GLY A 45 -4.71 7.93 6.83
CA GLY A 45 -3.88 8.77 7.69
C GLY A 45 -2.43 8.27 7.77
N THR A 46 -2.23 6.96 7.96
CA THR A 46 -0.88 6.38 7.95
C THR A 46 -0.20 6.51 6.59
N ALA A 47 -0.91 6.28 5.48
CA ALA A 47 -0.36 6.42 4.13
C ALA A 47 0.16 7.83 3.84
N LEU A 48 -0.60 8.84 4.21
CA LEU A 48 -0.22 10.24 4.03
C LEU A 48 0.95 10.63 4.95
N GLN A 49 0.92 10.21 6.22
CA GLN A 49 1.99 10.49 7.17
C GLN A 49 3.34 9.87 6.76
N GLU A 50 3.29 8.67 6.20
CA GLU A 50 4.47 7.92 5.78
C GLU A 50 4.93 8.26 4.36
N ASP A 51 4.23 9.14 3.63
CA ASP A 51 4.53 9.47 2.23
C ASP A 51 4.53 8.19 1.36
N ALA A 52 3.45 7.42 1.46
CA ALA A 52 3.32 6.13 0.76
C ALA A 52 3.01 6.32 -0.73
N ASP A 53 3.63 5.49 -1.57
CA ASP A 53 3.29 5.41 -2.99
C ASP A 53 2.02 4.58 -3.23
N ALA A 54 1.76 3.62 -2.34
CA ALA A 54 0.57 2.78 -2.41
C ALA A 54 0.05 2.37 -1.02
N ILE A 55 -1.25 2.12 -0.96
CA ILE A 55 -1.95 1.42 0.10
C ILE A 55 -2.34 0.04 -0.42
N ALA A 56 -2.05 -1.01 0.35
CA ALA A 56 -2.52 -2.35 0.07
C ALA A 56 -3.49 -2.83 1.17
N VAL A 57 -4.72 -3.12 0.76
CA VAL A 57 -5.84 -3.60 1.59
C VAL A 57 -6.74 -4.53 0.76
N ASP A 58 -7.25 -5.61 1.34
CA ASP A 58 -8.15 -6.55 0.63
C ASP A 58 -9.64 -6.19 0.82
N GLU A 59 -9.98 -5.55 1.93
CA GLU A 59 -11.33 -5.12 2.28
C GLU A 59 -11.46 -3.61 2.38
N GLN A 60 -12.68 -3.09 2.18
CA GLN A 60 -13.01 -1.66 2.26
C GLN A 60 -12.19 -0.76 1.32
N ARG A 61 -11.66 -1.32 0.23
CA ARG A 61 -10.80 -0.62 -0.74
C ARG A 61 -11.47 0.61 -1.35
N GLU A 62 -12.75 0.52 -1.70
CA GLU A 62 -13.50 1.66 -2.25
C GLU A 62 -13.57 2.81 -1.24
N ALA A 63 -13.80 2.51 0.04
CA ALA A 63 -13.84 3.53 1.09
C ALA A 63 -12.46 4.19 1.30
N VAL A 64 -11.37 3.42 1.23
CA VAL A 64 -10.00 3.96 1.26
C VAL A 64 -9.76 4.89 0.06
N ALA A 65 -10.14 4.48 -1.15
CA ALA A 65 -9.97 5.29 -2.36
C ALA A 65 -10.80 6.59 -2.32
N SER A 66 -12.04 6.53 -1.82
CA SER A 66 -12.86 7.73 -1.62
C SER A 66 -12.21 8.71 -0.64
N LEU A 67 -11.71 8.24 0.51
CA LEU A 67 -11.07 9.08 1.51
C LEU A 67 -9.73 9.69 1.07
N LEU A 68 -8.98 9.00 0.20
CA LEU A 68 -7.78 9.58 -0.44
C LEU A 68 -8.18 10.70 -1.42
N SER A 69 -9.24 10.48 -2.19
CA SER A 69 -9.75 11.48 -3.14
C SER A 69 -10.23 12.74 -2.41
N GLU A 70 -10.89 12.58 -1.26
CA GLU A 70 -11.31 13.69 -0.39
C GLU A 70 -10.14 14.50 0.21
N GLN A 71 -8.94 13.91 0.27
CA GLN A 71 -7.73 14.53 0.81
C GLN A 71 -6.79 15.07 -0.27
N ASP A 72 -7.24 15.13 -1.53
CA ASP A 72 -6.45 15.61 -2.68
C ASP A 72 -5.10 14.88 -2.84
N ALA A 73 -5.07 13.58 -2.53
CA ALA A 73 -3.89 12.72 -2.65
C ALA A 73 -4.06 11.65 -3.76
N PRO A 74 -4.16 12.05 -5.05
CA PRO A 74 -4.39 11.13 -6.16
C PRO A 74 -3.17 10.31 -6.56
N ASP A 75 -2.00 10.64 -6.01
CA ASP A 75 -0.71 10.00 -6.27
C ASP A 75 -0.49 8.71 -5.47
N VAL A 76 -1.33 8.43 -4.47
CA VAL A 76 -1.30 7.18 -3.70
C VAL A 76 -2.22 6.14 -4.35
N GLU A 77 -1.66 5.05 -4.85
CA GLU A 77 -2.46 3.96 -5.41
C GLU A 77 -3.13 3.11 -4.33
N VAL A 78 -4.32 2.56 -4.62
CA VAL A 78 -5.02 1.64 -3.70
C VAL A 78 -5.16 0.26 -4.34
N LEU A 79 -4.45 -0.71 -3.78
CA LEU A 79 -4.24 -2.03 -4.36
C LEU A 79 -4.76 -3.15 -3.45
N GLY A 80 -5.11 -4.28 -4.07
CA GLY A 80 -5.41 -5.51 -3.34
C GLY A 80 -4.14 -6.30 -3.04
N PHE A 81 -4.22 -7.27 -2.12
CA PHE A 81 -3.08 -8.13 -1.77
C PHE A 81 -2.59 -8.97 -2.94
N ASP A 82 -3.49 -9.38 -3.84
CA ASP A 82 -3.13 -10.19 -5.01
C ASP A 82 -2.47 -9.37 -6.14
N THR A 83 -2.56 -8.03 -6.11
CA THR A 83 -2.04 -7.16 -7.19
C THR A 83 -0.83 -6.35 -6.78
N VAL A 84 -0.63 -6.11 -5.47
CA VAL A 84 0.43 -5.22 -4.97
C VAL A 84 1.84 -5.73 -5.28
N LEU A 85 2.04 -7.05 -5.36
CA LEU A 85 3.35 -7.65 -5.66
C LEU A 85 3.81 -7.38 -7.10
N ASP A 86 2.90 -7.55 -8.05
CA ASP A 86 3.17 -7.27 -9.46
C ASP A 86 3.42 -5.77 -9.66
N TRP A 87 2.56 -4.93 -9.08
CA TRP A 87 2.72 -3.48 -9.10
C TRP A 87 4.07 -3.02 -8.53
N ALA A 88 4.46 -3.52 -7.36
CA ALA A 88 5.74 -3.15 -6.73
C ALA A 88 6.94 -3.57 -7.58
N SER A 89 6.81 -4.71 -8.26
CA SER A 89 7.84 -5.23 -9.17
C SER A 89 7.98 -4.35 -10.42
N GLU A 90 6.88 -3.86 -10.97
CA GLU A 90 6.83 -2.95 -12.13
C GLU A 90 7.32 -1.55 -11.78
N ALA A 91 6.77 -0.93 -10.74
CA ALA A 91 7.18 0.39 -10.26
C ALA A 91 8.69 0.41 -9.91
N GLY A 92 9.19 -0.68 -9.33
CA GLY A 92 10.62 -0.86 -9.10
C GLY A 92 11.45 -0.93 -10.39
N ARG A 93 10.92 -1.49 -11.50
CA ARG A 93 11.61 -1.52 -12.81
C ARG A 93 11.63 -0.14 -13.45
N GLU A 94 10.53 0.60 -13.39
CA GLU A 94 10.44 1.96 -13.92
C GLU A 94 11.41 2.89 -13.19
N ALA A 95 11.44 2.83 -11.85
CA ALA A 95 12.41 3.57 -11.05
C ALA A 95 13.87 3.23 -11.36
N ARG A 96 14.15 2.04 -11.92
CA ARG A 96 15.50 1.60 -12.35
C ARG A 96 15.87 2.00 -13.77
N HIS A 97 14.89 2.13 -14.68
CA HIS A 97 15.10 2.45 -16.09
C HIS A 97 14.86 3.92 -16.45
N GLY A 98 14.23 4.70 -15.56
CA GLY A 98 14.12 6.15 -15.70
C GLY A 98 15.44 6.85 -15.38
N ARG A 99 16.32 6.99 -16.38
CA ARG A 99 17.38 8.01 -16.42
C ARG A 99 17.66 8.44 -17.85
#